data_AF-A0A927CM24-F1
#
_entry.id   AF-A0A927CM24-F1
#
_cell.length_a   1.000
_cell.length_b   1.000
_cell.length_c   1.000
_cell.angle_alpha   90.00
_cell.angle_beta   90.00
_cell.angle_gamma   90.00
#
_symmetry.space_group_name_H-M   'P 1'
#
loop_
_entity.id
_entity.type
_entity.pdbx_description
1 polymer ?
#
loop_
_entity_poly.entity_id
_entity_poly.type
_entity_poly.pdbx_seq_one_letter_code
_entity_poly.pdbx_strand_id
1 'polypeptide(L)' 'MRELVGSCKACGHDIYCFDGFLDGIVLEDKSLICFGCMEKADEGKQSGSQPAS' A
#
# COMPACT_ATOMS: atom_id res chain seq x y z
N MET A 1 -2.68 17.20 -3.69
CA MET A 1 -4.00 17.01 -3.01
C MET A 1 -4.02 15.65 -2.32
N ARG A 2 -4.63 15.49 -1.14
CA ARG A 2 -4.79 14.19 -0.45
C ARG A 2 -6.26 13.79 -0.51
N GLU A 3 -6.55 12.67 -1.15
CA GLU A 3 -7.90 12.13 -1.27
C GLU A 3 -7.96 10.76 -0.62
N LEU A 4 -8.96 10.53 0.24
CA LEU A 4 -9.19 9.21 0.81
C LEU A 4 -9.79 8.30 -0.28
N VAL A 5 -9.10 7.21 -0.60
CA VAL A 5 -9.53 6.26 -1.63
C VAL A 5 -10.26 5.07 -1.01
N GLY A 6 -9.84 4.65 0.17
CA GLY A 6 -10.46 3.55 0.91
C GLY A 6 -9.57 3.07 2.05
N SER A 7 -9.72 1.82 2.46
CA SER A 7 -8.97 1.25 3.58
C SER A 7 -8.32 -0.07 3.20
N CYS A 8 -7.15 -0.36 3.78
CA CYS A 8 -6.39 -1.59 3.58
C CYS A 8 -7.19 -2.80 4.04
N LYS A 9 -7.36 -3.80 3.17
CA LYS A 9 -8.09 -5.03 3.49
C LYS A 9 -7.47 -5.87 4.62
N ALA A 10 -6.18 -5.70 4.87
CA ALA A 10 -5.43 -6.51 5.83
C ALA A 10 -5.38 -5.89 7.24
N CYS A 11 -5.19 -4.57 7.35
CA CYS A 11 -5.03 -3.90 8.64
C CYS A 11 -6.06 -2.80 8.92
N GLY A 12 -6.91 -2.47 7.94
CA GLY A 12 -7.90 -1.38 8.06
C GLY A 12 -7.32 0.03 7.97
N HIS A 13 -6.04 0.20 7.67
CA HIS A 13 -5.42 1.52 7.53
C HIS A 13 -6.00 2.30 6.34
N ASP A 14 -6.27 3.57 6.51
CA ASP A 14 -6.76 4.44 5.45
C ASP A 14 -5.71 4.65 4.35
N ILE A 15 -6.09 4.38 3.11
CA ILE A 15 -5.26 4.53 1.92
C ILE A 15 -5.69 5.78 1.18
N TYR A 16 -4.71 6.63 0.88
CA TYR A 16 -4.93 7.90 0.25
C TYR A 16 -4.26 7.97 -1.12
N CYS A 17 -4.83 8.77 -2.00
CA CYS A 17 -4.18 9.22 -3.21
C CYS A 17 -3.57 10.60 -2.94
N PHE A 18 -2.27 10.72 -3.16
CA PHE A 18 -1.48 11.94 -3.05
C PHE A 18 -1.08 12.39 -4.44
N ASP A 19 -1.80 13.37 -4.99
CA ASP A 19 -1.44 14.01 -6.26
C ASP A 19 -1.26 13.02 -7.44
N GLY A 20 -2.11 12.00 -7.50
CA GLY A 20 -2.05 10.95 -8.52
C GLY A 20 -1.21 9.73 -8.14
N PHE A 21 -0.59 9.71 -6.96
CA PHE A 21 0.09 8.54 -6.39
C PHE A 21 -0.73 7.89 -5.29
N LEU A 22 -1.04 6.61 -5.42
CA LEU A 22 -1.76 5.84 -4.41
C LEU A 22 -0.79 5.36 -3.31
N ASP A 23 -1.12 5.59 -2.05
CA ASP A 23 -0.40 5.08 -0.87
C ASP A 23 -0.74 3.61 -0.58
N GLY A 24 -0.69 2.79 -1.62
CA GLY A 24 -1.06 1.39 -1.59
C GLY A 24 -1.18 0.80 -2.99
N ILE A 25 -1.68 -0.42 -3.06
CA ILE A 25 -1.83 -1.19 -4.29
C ILE A 25 -3.29 -1.64 -4.44
N VAL A 26 -3.80 -1.54 -5.66
CA VAL A 26 -5.10 -2.11 -6.03
C VAL A 26 -4.87 -3.54 -6.48
N LEU A 27 -5.49 -4.50 -5.79
CA LEU A 27 -5.43 -5.92 -6.14
C LEU A 27 -6.41 -6.24 -7.29
N GLU A 28 -6.26 -7.41 -7.91
CA GLU A 28 -7.17 -7.88 -8.97
C GLU A 28 -8.65 -7.95 -8.50
N ASP A 29 -8.86 -8.22 -7.21
CA ASP A 29 -10.18 -8.28 -6.58
C ASP A 29 -10.81 -6.89 -6.31
N LYS A 30 -10.13 -5.81 -6.70
CA LYS A 30 -10.47 -4.40 -6.44
C LYS A 30 -10.33 -3.96 -4.98
N SER A 31 -9.87 -4.81 -4.08
CA SER A 31 -9.47 -4.37 -2.74
C SER A 31 -8.15 -3.60 -2.75
N LEU A 32 -7.96 -2.80 -1.72
CA LEU A 32 -6.74 -2.04 -1.49
C LEU A 32 -5.87 -2.73 -0.43
N ILE A 33 -4.55 -2.69 -0.62
CA ILE A 33 -3.57 -3.12 0.37
C ILE A 33 -2.48 -2.06 0.53
N CYS A 34 -2.14 -1.72 1.78
CA CYS A 34 -1.06 -0.76 2.04
C CYS A 34 0.31 -1.42 1.85
N PHE A 35 1.34 -0.62 1.59
CA PHE A 35 2.69 -1.12 1.35
C PHE A 35 3.22 -1.95 2.53
N GLY A 36 3.00 -1.53 3.77
CA GLY A 36 3.45 -2.30 4.93
C GLY A 36 2.79 -3.68 5.06
N CYS A 37 1.55 -3.87 4.61
CA CYS A 37 0.92 -5.18 4.56
C CYS A 37 1.36 -6.01 3.35
N MET A 38 1.68 -5.35 2.25
CA MET A 38 2.23 -6.01 1.06
C MET A 38 3.64 -6.54 1.33
N GLU A 39 4.52 -5.74 1.93
CA GLU A 39 5.87 -6.17 2.35
C GLU A 39 5.78 -7.41 3.25
N LYS A 40 4.90 -7.40 4.25
CA LYS A 40 4.66 -8.57 5.12
C LYS A 40 4.20 -9.83 4.39
N ALA A 41 3.46 -9.67 3.28
CA ALA A 41 3.05 -10.79 2.45
C ALA A 41 4.17 -11.27 1.52
N ASP A 42 5.08 -10.37 1.15
CA ASP A 42 6.20 -10.60 0.22
C ASP A 42 7.52 -10.96 0.91
N GLU A 43 7.59 -10.92 2.25
CA GLU A 43 8.71 -11.42 3.08
C GLU A 43 9.03 -12.92 2.88
N GLY A 44 8.37 -13.59 1.92
CA GLY A 44 8.79 -14.86 1.33
C GLY A 44 9.82 -14.78 0.19
N LYS A 45 10.02 -13.62 -0.50
CA LYS A 45 11.04 -13.44 -1.56
C LYS A 45 11.52 -11.98 -1.76
N GLN A 46 12.70 -11.72 -1.19
CA GLN A 46 13.77 -10.82 -1.67
C GLN A 46 13.65 -9.28 -1.58
N SER A 47 14.46 -8.78 -0.63
CA SER A 47 15.34 -7.60 -0.71
C SER A 47 14.71 -6.22 -0.88
N GLY A 48 14.55 -5.57 0.28
CA GLY A 48 14.27 -4.15 0.39
C GLY A 48 15.31 -3.27 -0.29
N SER A 49 14.81 -2.15 -0.79
CA SER A 49 15.56 -0.92 -0.97
C SER A 49 15.19 0.01 0.19
N GLN A 50 16.16 0.23 1.09
CA GLN A 50 16.06 1.17 2.21
C GLN A 50 15.79 2.61 1.75
N PRO A 51 15.24 3.45 2.65
CA PRO A 51 14.83 4.84 2.39
C PRO A 51 16.01 5.77 2.07
N ALA A 52 15.69 6.85 1.37
CA ALA A 52 16.62 7.94 1.04
C ALA A 52 17.17 8.62 2.31
N SER A 53 18.49 8.84 2.27
CA SER A 53 19.33 9.51 3.28
C SER A 53 18.93 10.94 3.61
#